data_AF-A0A969M4U4-F1
#
_entry.id   AF-A0A969M4U4-F1
#
_cell.length_a   1.000
_cell.length_b   1.000
_cell.length_c   1.000
_cell.angle_alpha   90.00
_cell.angle_beta   90.00
_cell.angle_gamma   90.00
#
_symmetry.space_group_name_H-M   'P 1'
#
loop_
_entity.id
_entity.type
_entity.pdbx_description
1 polymer ?
#
loop_
_entity_poly.entity_id
_entity_poly.type
_entity_poly.pdbx_seq_one_letter_code
_entity_poly.pdbx_strand_id
1 'polypeptide(L)'
;MTRKPLSWFGIIRLGLVQTALGAIIVLTTSTMNRVMVVELALPAMLPGALVTWHYALQMLRPRWGYGSDVGGARTRWIIGGMAVLALGGIGASLATAWMATNV
;
A
#
# COMPACT_ATOMS: atom_id res chain seq x y z
N MET A 1 28.59 18.79 5.34
CA MET A 1 28.28 17.36 5.64
C MET A 1 28.28 16.58 4.34
N THR A 2 29.34 15.84 4.05
CA THR A 2 29.41 14.92 2.90
C THR A 2 28.56 13.69 3.18
N ARG A 3 27.37 13.61 2.57
CA ARG A 3 26.51 12.42 2.67
C ARG A 3 27.21 11.27 1.94
N LYS A 4 27.48 10.16 2.63
CA LYS A 4 27.97 8.94 1.96
C LYS A 4 26.96 8.53 0.88
N PRO A 5 27.41 8.24 -0.35
CA PRO A 5 26.51 7.77 -1.40
C PRO A 5 25.88 6.42 -1.03
N LEU A 6 24.70 6.16 -1.57
CA LEU A 6 23.97 4.91 -1.33
C LEU A 6 24.79 3.74 -1.87
N SER A 7 25.12 2.76 -1.02
CA SER A 7 25.85 1.56 -1.45
C SER A 7 24.95 0.63 -2.27
N TRP A 8 25.55 -0.25 -3.07
CA TRP A 8 24.83 -1.28 -3.83
C TRP A 8 23.92 -2.14 -2.95
N PHE A 9 24.39 -2.51 -1.76
CA PHE A 9 23.58 -3.21 -0.77
C PHE A 9 22.37 -2.39 -0.30
N GLY A 10 22.54 -1.08 -0.15
CA GLY A 10 21.44 -0.15 0.16
C GLY A 10 20.38 -0.10 -0.93
N ILE A 11 20.78 -0.15 -2.20
CA ILE A 11 19.88 -0.20 -3.36
C ILE A 11 19.07 -1.50 -3.32
N ILE A 12 19.73 -2.65 -3.18
CA ILE A 12 19.06 -3.96 -3.10
C ILE A 12 18.03 -3.97 -1.97
N ARG A 13 18.41 -3.50 -0.78
CA ARG A 13 17.50 -3.45 0.38
C ARG A 13 16.25 -2.61 0.09
N LEU A 14 16.40 -1.44 -0.54
CA LEU A 14 15.26 -0.60 -0.92
C LEU A 14 14.45 -1.23 -2.06
N GLY A 15 15.10 -1.93 -2.99
CA GLY A 15 14.46 -2.71 -4.04
C GLY A 15 13.54 -3.79 -3.48
N LEU A 16 13.98 -4.54 -2.47
CA LEU A 16 13.14 -5.54 -1.80
C LEU A 16 11.90 -4.93 -1.15
N VAL A 17 12.04 -3.76 -0.54
CA VAL A 17 10.88 -3.02 0.01
C VAL A 17 9.92 -2.62 -1.10
N GLN A 18 10.42 -2.11 -2.23
CA GLN A 18 9.58 -1.76 -3.39
C GLN A 18 8.86 -2.98 -3.97
N THR A 19 9.54 -4.12 -4.08
CA THR A 19 8.91 -5.38 -4.51
C THR A 19 7.78 -5.78 -3.56
N ALA A 20 7.99 -5.70 -2.25
CA ALA A 20 6.94 -5.99 -1.26
C ALA A 20 5.75 -5.01 -1.36
N LEU A 21 6.02 -3.72 -1.54
CA LEU A 21 5.02 -2.68 -1.77
C LEU A 21 4.16 -3.00 -3.01
N GLY A 22 4.81 -3.33 -4.13
CA GLY A 22 4.13 -3.70 -5.37
C GLY A 22 3.30 -4.97 -5.23
N ALA A 23 3.84 -6.00 -4.56
CA ALA A 23 3.15 -7.28 -4.35
C ALA A 23 1.82 -7.09 -3.58
N ILE A 24 1.81 -6.27 -2.52
CA ILE A 24 0.58 -6.02 -1.74
C ILE A 24 -0.41 -5.18 -2.56
N ILE A 25 0.06 -4.13 -3.23
CA ILE A 25 -0.83 -3.22 -3.98
C ILE A 25 -1.52 -3.96 -5.13
N VAL A 26 -0.78 -4.82 -5.85
CA VAL A 26 -1.34 -5.63 -6.96
C VAL A 26 -2.56 -6.42 -6.49
N LEU A 27 -2.50 -7.07 -5.33
CA LEU A 27 -3.63 -7.85 -4.82
C LEU A 27 -4.91 -7.01 -4.71
N THR A 28 -4.79 -5.78 -4.21
CA THR A 28 -5.94 -4.88 -4.03
C THR A 28 -6.46 -4.31 -5.36
N THR A 29 -5.58 -4.00 -6.30
CA THR A 29 -5.96 -3.33 -7.56
C THR A 29 -6.38 -4.29 -8.67
N SER A 30 -5.94 -5.55 -8.62
CA SER A 30 -6.31 -6.56 -9.63
C SER A 30 -7.17 -7.68 -9.04
N THR A 31 -6.60 -8.49 -8.15
CA THR A 31 -7.25 -9.71 -7.65
C THR A 31 -8.54 -9.41 -6.90
N MET A 32 -8.49 -8.56 -5.88
CA MET A 32 -9.67 -8.21 -5.07
C MET A 32 -10.73 -7.47 -5.87
N ASN A 33 -10.32 -6.56 -6.76
CA ASN A 33 -11.25 -5.87 -7.64
C ASN A 33 -12.07 -6.87 -8.49
N ARG A 34 -11.39 -7.87 -9.07
CA ARG A 34 -12.05 -8.95 -9.81
C ARG A 34 -12.94 -9.80 -8.90
N VAL A 35 -12.44 -10.25 -7.75
CA VAL A 35 -13.21 -11.09 -6.81
C VAL A 35 -14.49 -10.38 -6.36
N MET A 36 -14.41 -9.11 -5.96
CA MET A 36 -15.58 -8.35 -5.48
C MET A 36 -16.65 -8.20 -6.58
N VAL A 37 -16.27 -7.81 -7.79
CA VAL A 37 -17.25 -7.52 -8.86
C VAL A 37 -17.74 -8.78 -9.55
N VAL A 38 -16.83 -9.68 -9.89
CA VAL A 38 -17.13 -10.82 -10.77
C VAL A 38 -17.55 -12.04 -9.96
N GLU A 39 -16.83 -12.36 -8.88
CA GLU A 39 -17.07 -13.60 -8.14
C GLU A 39 -18.13 -13.43 -7.06
N LEU A 40 -18.11 -12.30 -6.35
CA LEU A 40 -19.08 -11.99 -5.29
C LEU A 40 -20.29 -11.19 -5.77
N ALA A 41 -20.35 -10.86 -7.07
CA ALA A 41 -21.42 -10.06 -7.69
C ALA A 41 -21.72 -8.73 -6.96
N LEU A 42 -20.73 -8.15 -6.27
CA LEU A 42 -20.90 -6.88 -5.58
C LEU A 42 -20.97 -5.73 -6.61
N PRO A 43 -21.70 -4.64 -6.30
CA PRO A 43 -21.75 -3.47 -7.17
C PRO A 43 -20.34 -2.92 -7.46
N ALA A 44 -20.00 -2.70 -8.73
CA ALA A 44 -18.69 -2.14 -9.14
C ALA A 44 -18.38 -0.76 -8.54
N MET A 45 -19.41 -0.05 -8.05
CA MET A 45 -19.26 1.19 -7.29
C MET A 45 -18.46 1.00 -5.99
N LEU A 46 -18.51 -0.18 -5.36
CA LEU A 46 -17.76 -0.47 -4.13
C LEU A 46 -16.24 -0.38 -4.34
N PRO A 47 -15.62 -1.20 -5.21
CA PRO A 47 -14.19 -1.07 -5.47
C PRO A 47 -13.84 0.29 -6.11
N GLY A 48 -14.72 0.86 -6.95
CA GLY A 48 -14.55 2.20 -7.48
C GLY A 48 -14.39 3.26 -6.39
N ALA A 49 -15.27 3.25 -5.39
CA ALA A 49 -15.20 4.17 -4.25
C ALA A 49 -13.94 3.97 -3.39
N LEU A 50 -13.53 2.71 -3.16
CA LEU A 50 -12.28 2.40 -2.44
C LEU A 50 -11.05 2.95 -3.18
N VAL A 51 -11.00 2.82 -4.50
CA VAL A 51 -9.94 3.38 -5.34
C VAL A 51 -9.95 4.91 -5.29
N THR A 52 -11.11 5.55 -5.40
CA THR A 52 -11.22 7.01 -5.25
C THR A 52 -10.73 7.48 -3.89
N TRP A 53 -11.10 6.79 -2.81
CA TRP A 53 -10.62 7.09 -1.45
C TRP A 53 -9.08 6.96 -1.36
N HIS A 54 -8.52 5.91 -1.97
CA HIS A 54 -7.07 5.75 -2.06
C HIS A 54 -6.41 6.93 -2.80
N TYR A 55 -6.95 7.39 -3.92
CA TYR A 55 -6.44 8.55 -4.65
C TYR A 55 -6.58 9.85 -3.87
N ALA A 56 -7.66 10.05 -3.12
CA ALA A 56 -7.84 11.21 -2.26
C ALA A 56 -6.71 11.30 -1.20
N LEU A 57 -6.34 10.17 -0.59
CA LEU A 57 -5.21 10.11 0.34
C LEU A 57 -3.86 10.43 -0.32
N GLN A 58 -3.71 10.25 -1.63
CA GLN A 58 -2.45 10.58 -2.32
C GLN A 58 -2.12 12.08 -2.27
N MET A 59 -3.10 12.95 -2.04
CA MET A 59 -2.86 14.38 -1.82
C MET A 59 -1.98 14.65 -0.60
N LEU A 60 -1.86 13.70 0.32
CA LEU A 60 -1.00 13.79 1.51
C LEU A 60 0.46 13.44 1.25
N ARG A 61 0.80 12.85 0.07
CA ARG A 61 2.18 12.46 -0.29
C ARG A 61 3.21 13.58 -0.10
N PRO A 62 2.96 14.85 -0.49
CA PRO A 62 3.93 15.92 -0.28
C PRO A 62 4.22 16.19 1.20
N ARG A 63 3.18 16.13 2.06
CA ARG A 63 3.34 16.36 3.50
C ARG A 63 4.13 15.24 4.16
N TRP A 64 3.86 13.98 3.80
CA TRP A 64 4.62 12.84 4.32
C TRP A 64 6.07 12.85 3.85
N GLY A 65 6.32 13.23 2.58
CA GLY A 65 7.67 13.42 2.05
C GLY A 65 8.45 14.47 2.84
N TYR A 66 7.87 15.67 3.00
CA TYR A 66 8.47 16.75 3.79
C TYR A 66 8.72 16.33 5.25
N GLY A 67 7.76 15.70 5.91
CA GLY A 67 7.92 15.20 7.28
C GLY A 67 9.02 14.15 7.42
N SER A 68 9.21 13.31 6.41
CA SER A 68 10.28 12.32 6.39
C SER A 68 11.68 12.93 6.24
N ASP A 69 11.77 14.06 5.53
CA ASP A 69 13.03 14.76 5.27
C ASP A 69 13.43 15.68 6.44
N VAL A 70 12.50 16.39 7.05
CA VAL A 70 12.77 17.27 8.21
C VAL A 70 13.29 16.47 9.41
N GLY A 71 12.73 15.28 9.66
CA GLY A 71 13.13 14.45 10.80
C GLY A 71 14.38 13.60 10.58
N GLY A 72 14.98 13.58 9.37
CA GLY A 72 16.15 12.77 9.04
C GLY A 72 15.99 11.24 9.18
N ALA A 73 14.78 10.75 9.51
CA ALA A 73 14.49 9.38 9.90
C ALA A 73 13.66 8.61 8.85
N ARG A 74 14.07 8.68 7.57
CA ARG A 74 13.37 8.07 6.43
C ARG A 74 13.09 6.57 6.61
N THR A 75 14.00 5.84 7.26
CA THR A 75 13.82 4.40 7.54
C THR A 75 12.62 4.14 8.45
N ARG A 76 12.35 5.00 9.44
CA ARG A 76 11.18 4.84 10.32
C ARG A 76 9.87 5.06 9.55
N TRP A 77 9.85 6.02 8.63
CA TRP A 77 8.72 6.26 7.73
C TRP A 77 8.47 5.07 6.78
N ILE A 78 9.53 4.47 6.23
CA ILE A 78 9.39 3.27 5.39
C ILE A 78 8.81 2.11 6.20
N ILE A 79 9.35 1.82 7.37
CA ILE A 79 8.87 0.71 8.21
C ILE A 79 7.42 0.96 8.65
N GLY A 80 7.09 2.17 9.11
CA GLY A 80 5.73 2.52 9.50
C GLY A 80 4.74 2.41 8.33
N GLY A 81 5.12 2.92 7.15
CA GLY A 81 4.31 2.79 5.94
C GLY A 81 4.08 1.34 5.52
N MET A 82 5.12 0.51 5.56
CA MET A 82 5.00 -0.92 5.27
C MET A 82 4.12 -1.66 6.29
N ALA A 83 4.24 -1.33 7.57
CA ALA A 83 3.39 -1.92 8.61
C ALA A 83 1.90 -1.59 8.37
N VAL A 84 1.58 -0.31 8.11
CA VAL A 84 0.22 0.12 7.79
C VAL A 84 -0.30 -0.56 6.52
N LEU A 85 0.54 -0.63 5.46
CA LEU A 85 0.16 -1.29 4.21
C LEU A 85 -0.09 -2.79 4.39
N ALA A 86 0.79 -3.50 5.10
CA ALA A 86 0.66 -4.94 5.32
C ALA A 86 -0.58 -5.27 6.17
N LEU A 87 -0.79 -4.55 7.27
CA LEU A 87 -1.97 -4.71 8.11
C LEU A 87 -3.26 -4.39 7.33
N GLY A 88 -3.25 -3.32 6.53
CA GLY A 88 -4.36 -2.97 5.65
C GLY A 88 -4.65 -4.05 4.60
N GLY A 89 -3.62 -4.62 3.96
CA GLY A 89 -3.77 -5.69 2.99
C GLY A 89 -4.32 -6.99 3.61
N ILE A 90 -3.84 -7.37 4.80
CA ILE A 90 -4.38 -8.51 5.55
C ILE A 90 -5.84 -8.26 5.93
N GLY A 91 -6.14 -7.09 6.50
CA GLY A 91 -7.50 -6.72 6.89
C GLY A 91 -8.46 -6.71 5.70
N ALA A 92 -8.05 -6.14 4.57
CA ALA A 92 -8.83 -6.19 3.33
C ALA A 92 -9.07 -7.63 2.86
N SER A 93 -8.05 -8.49 2.93
CA SER A 93 -8.15 -9.89 2.50
C SER A 93 -9.14 -10.68 3.36
N LEU A 94 -9.06 -10.51 4.68
CA LEU A 94 -10.00 -11.11 5.62
C LEU A 94 -11.42 -10.58 5.42
N ALA A 95 -11.58 -9.26 5.21
CA ALA A 95 -12.89 -8.67 4.96
C ALA A 95 -13.52 -9.20 3.66
N THR A 96 -12.77 -9.28 2.56
CA THR A 96 -13.26 -9.84 1.29
C THR A 96 -13.62 -11.33 1.45
N ALA A 97 -12.80 -12.11 2.15
CA ALA A 97 -13.11 -13.51 2.43
C ALA A 97 -14.37 -13.66 3.31
N TRP A 98 -14.57 -12.76 4.27
CA TRP A 98 -15.76 -12.77 5.12
C TRP A 98 -17.03 -12.34 4.36
N MET A 99 -16.93 -11.38 3.43
CA MET A 99 -18.04 -11.04 2.53
C MET A 99 -18.48 -12.27 1.73
N ALA A 100 -17.56 -13.11 1.28
CA ALA A 100 -17.89 -14.35 0.56
C ALA A 100 -18.74 -15.34 1.36
N THR A 101 -18.76 -15.24 2.69
CA THR A 101 -19.60 -16.10 3.55
C THR A 101 -21.00 -15.56 3.81
N ASN A 102 -21.25 -14.28 3.49
CA ASN A 102 -22.52 -13.59 3.79
C ASN A 102 -23.24 -13.07 2.52
N VAL A 103 -22.81 -13.54 1.35
CA VAL A 103 -23.45 -13.27 0.04
C VAL A 103 -24.31 -14.47 -0.36
#